data_AF-A0A2V9WLE5-F1
#
_entry.id   AF-A0A2V9WLE5-F1
#
_cell.length_a   1.000
_cell.length_b   1.000
_cell.length_c   1.000
_cell.angle_alpha   90.00
_cell.angle_beta   90.00
_cell.angle_gamma   90.00
#
_symmetry.space_group_name_H-M   'P 1'
#
loop_
_entity.id
_entity.type
_entity.pdbx_description
1 polymer ?
#
loop_
_entity_poly.entity_id
_entity_poly.type
_entity_poly.pdbx_seq_one_letter_code
_entity_poly.pdbx_strand_id
1 'polypeptide(L)'
;MNTIRRSSFVLVLCLVCSVASPQYRGPVGNGHERKGWAELPEQRTAMHLTNAPDPRELKKDADELAQLSQTIPAEVEGISRGLVSSNLNERLKRIEKLSKKLRDAVERSSR
;
A
#
# COMPACT_ATOMS: atom_id res chain seq x y z
N MET A 1 -36.47 12.88 -19.00
CA MET A 1 -35.75 12.55 -17.75
C MET A 1 -34.40 11.88 -18.03
N ASN A 2 -33.33 12.67 -17.89
CA ASN A 2 -32.12 12.41 -17.09
C ASN A 2 -31.16 11.22 -17.39
N THR A 3 -30.97 10.78 -18.64
CA THR A 3 -29.86 9.84 -18.98
C THR A 3 -28.67 10.51 -19.67
N ILE A 4 -28.90 11.59 -20.44
CA ILE A 4 -27.87 12.30 -21.20
C ILE A 4 -26.92 13.10 -20.29
N ARG A 5 -27.39 13.53 -19.11
CA ARG A 5 -26.63 14.39 -18.17
C ARG A 5 -25.48 13.66 -17.45
N ARG A 6 -25.56 12.32 -17.33
CA ARG A 6 -24.56 11.52 -16.60
C ARG A 6 -23.36 11.17 -17.47
N SER A 7 -23.56 10.95 -18.77
CA SER A 7 -22.48 10.64 -19.71
C SER A 7 -21.55 11.83 -19.94
N SER A 8 -22.11 13.05 -20.01
CA SER A 8 -21.30 14.28 -20.09
C SER A 8 -20.45 14.52 -18.84
N PHE A 9 -20.91 14.14 -17.65
CA PHE A 9 -20.16 14.32 -16.40
C PHE A 9 -18.89 13.46 -16.36
N VAL A 10 -18.96 12.23 -16.88
CA VAL A 10 -17.81 11.32 -16.95
C VAL A 10 -16.79 11.81 -17.99
N LEU A 11 -17.25 12.28 -19.15
CA LEU A 11 -16.39 12.81 -20.21
C LEU A 11 -15.67 14.12 -19.79
N VAL A 12 -16.36 15.02 -19.08
CA VAL A 12 -15.73 16.25 -18.55
C VAL A 12 -14.73 15.92 -17.43
N LEU A 13 -15.02 14.94 -16.57
CA LEU A 13 -14.10 14.54 -15.49
C LEU A 13 -12.79 13.94 -16.04
N CYS A 14 -12.85 13.15 -17.11
CA CYS A 14 -11.65 12.57 -17.73
C CYS A 14 -10.77 13.60 -18.45
N LEU A 15 -11.34 14.69 -18.94
CA LEU A 15 -10.60 15.74 -19.66
C LEU A 15 -9.75 16.66 -18.74
N VAL A 16 -10.03 16.68 -17.44
CA VAL A 16 -9.33 17.56 -16.46
C VAL A 16 -8.05 16.93 -15.88
N CYS A 17 -7.85 15.61 -16.01
CA CYS A 17 -6.72 14.92 -15.39
C CYS A 17 -5.40 14.97 -16.18
N SER A 18 -5.30 15.73 -17.28
CA SER A 18 -4.07 15.82 -18.09
C SER A 18 -3.00 16.78 -17.54
N VAL A 19 -3.09 17.24 -16.30
CA VAL A 19 -2.03 18.06 -15.68
C VAL A 19 -0.86 17.19 -15.20
N ALA A 20 0.08 17.01 -16.13
CA ALA A 20 1.53 17.06 -15.94
C ALA A 20 2.08 16.52 -14.60
N SER A 21 2.60 15.28 -14.63
CA SER A 21 3.55 14.80 -13.63
C SER A 21 4.77 15.74 -13.57
N PRO A 22 5.13 16.33 -12.42
CA PRO A 22 6.37 17.07 -12.32
C PRO A 22 7.54 16.09 -12.39
N GLN A 23 8.33 16.17 -13.47
CA GLN A 23 9.66 15.58 -13.51
C GLN A 23 10.57 16.39 -12.58
N TYR A 24 10.61 16.03 -11.30
CA TYR A 24 11.60 16.58 -10.38
C TYR A 24 12.97 15.97 -10.72
N ARG A 25 13.75 16.72 -11.50
CA ARG A 25 15.13 16.40 -11.89
C ARG A 25 16.08 17.33 -11.14
N GLY A 26 16.51 16.93 -9.94
CA GLY A 26 17.57 17.61 -9.20
C GLY A 26 18.95 16.98 -9.50
N PRO A 27 19.96 17.74 -9.95
CA PRO A 27 21.33 17.23 -10.09
C PRO A 27 22.19 17.46 -8.84
N VAL A 28 22.92 16.39 -8.48
CA VAL A 28 24.24 16.29 -7.81
C VAL A 28 24.49 17.00 -6.47
N GLY A 29 24.42 16.21 -5.39
CA GLY A 29 25.22 16.42 -4.19
C GLY A 29 26.46 15.52 -4.22
N ASN A 30 27.63 16.14 -4.44
CA ASN A 30 28.94 15.49 -4.40
C ASN A 30 29.48 15.49 -2.95
N GLY A 31 30.07 14.36 -2.53
CA GLY A 31 31.01 14.32 -1.40
C GLY A 31 30.46 13.84 -0.05
N HIS A 32 30.67 12.57 0.26
CA HIS A 32 31.50 12.20 1.42
C HIS A 32 31.97 10.74 1.28
N GLU A 33 33.26 10.56 1.06
CA GLU A 33 33.94 9.28 1.18
C GLU A 33 33.77 8.73 2.61
N ARG A 34 33.28 7.50 2.76
CA ARG A 34 33.63 6.69 3.94
C ARG A 34 34.07 5.32 3.49
N LYS A 35 35.33 5.06 3.80
CA LYS A 35 36.15 3.92 3.40
C LYS A 35 35.88 2.77 4.38
N GLY A 36 35.74 1.57 3.82
CA GLY A 36 36.20 0.31 4.39
C GLY A 36 35.57 -0.20 5.69
N TRP A 37 34.65 -1.16 5.56
CA TRP A 37 34.78 -2.43 6.26
C TRP A 37 34.46 -3.56 5.29
N ALA A 38 35.30 -4.58 5.34
CA ALA A 38 35.39 -5.70 4.43
C ALA A 38 34.38 -6.81 4.79
N GLU A 39 33.95 -7.50 3.74
CA GLU A 39 33.44 -8.88 3.63
C GLU A 39 32.08 -9.28 4.22
N LEU A 40 31.15 -9.48 3.27
CA LEU A 40 30.16 -10.56 3.07
C LEU A 40 29.36 -11.13 4.27
N PRO A 41 28.05 -11.36 4.05
CA PRO A 41 27.76 -12.65 3.45
C PRO A 41 26.80 -12.58 2.25
N GLU A 42 27.18 -13.30 1.19
CA GLU A 42 26.31 -14.03 0.26
C GLU A 42 25.36 -14.99 1.03
N GLN A 43 24.54 -14.47 1.95
CA GLN A 43 23.53 -15.25 2.68
C GLN A 43 22.14 -14.64 2.66
N ARG A 44 21.93 -13.46 2.08
CA ARG A 44 20.55 -12.95 1.90
C ARG A 44 19.82 -13.54 0.70
N THR A 45 20.51 -14.25 -0.18
CA THR A 45 19.90 -14.71 -1.45
C THR A 45 19.41 -16.16 -1.39
N ALA A 46 19.84 -16.96 -0.40
CA ALA A 46 19.54 -18.40 -0.35
C ALA A 46 18.30 -18.80 0.48
N MET A 47 17.56 -17.86 1.08
CA MET A 47 16.29 -18.18 1.79
C MET A 47 15.04 -18.05 0.90
N HIS A 48 15.20 -17.72 -0.38
CA HIS A 48 14.07 -17.46 -1.28
C HIS A 48 13.81 -18.64 -2.24
N LEU A 49 13.87 -19.86 -1.74
CA LEU A 49 13.25 -20.99 -2.42
C LEU A 49 12.20 -21.62 -1.52
N THR A 50 10.98 -21.66 -2.06
CA THR A 50 9.81 -22.46 -1.65
C THR A 50 9.13 -22.10 -0.33
N ASN A 51 8.70 -20.84 -0.18
CA ASN A 51 7.60 -20.51 0.74
C ASN A 51 6.54 -19.66 0.03
N ALA A 52 6.03 -20.19 -1.08
CA ALA A 52 4.85 -19.61 -1.72
C ALA A 52 3.68 -19.70 -0.73
N PRO A 53 3.06 -18.56 -0.34
CA PRO A 53 1.96 -18.58 0.62
C PRO A 53 0.78 -19.32 0.03
N ASP A 54 0.12 -20.14 0.84
CA ASP A 54 -1.08 -20.88 0.44
C ASP A 54 -2.15 -19.89 -0.09
N PRO A 55 -2.68 -20.09 -1.32
CA PRO A 55 -3.75 -19.27 -1.87
C PRO A 55 -4.97 -19.13 -0.95
N ARG A 56 -5.28 -20.15 -0.14
CA ARG A 56 -6.39 -20.10 0.83
C ARG A 56 -6.10 -19.12 1.95
N GLU A 57 -4.86 -19.11 2.46
CA GLU A 57 -4.42 -18.16 3.47
C GLU A 57 -4.41 -16.72 2.93
N LEU A 58 -3.96 -16.51 1.68
CA LEU A 58 -4.01 -15.20 1.05
C LEU A 58 -5.45 -14.68 0.91
N LYS A 59 -6.38 -15.55 0.54
CA LYS A 59 -7.80 -15.17 0.46
C LYS A 59 -8.34 -14.76 1.82
N LYS A 60 -8.05 -15.53 2.86
CA LYS A 60 -8.43 -15.21 4.24
C LYS A 60 -7.84 -13.87 4.69
N ASP A 61 -6.57 -13.62 4.40
CA ASP A 61 -5.91 -12.35 4.73
C ASP A 61 -6.58 -11.16 4.01
N ALA A 62 -6.99 -11.34 2.75
CA ALA A 62 -7.69 -10.32 1.97
C ALA A 62 -9.11 -10.05 2.52
N ASP A 63 -9.83 -11.10 2.88
CA ASP A 63 -11.15 -10.99 3.50
C ASP A 63 -11.05 -10.28 4.86
N GLU A 64 -10.04 -10.61 5.67
CA GLU A 64 -9.77 -9.94 6.95
C GLU A 64 -9.44 -8.45 6.73
N LEU A 65 -8.57 -8.13 5.78
CA LEU A 65 -8.23 -6.75 5.45
C LEU A 65 -9.48 -5.94 5.05
N ALA A 66 -10.37 -6.53 4.25
CA ALA A 66 -11.61 -5.89 3.83
C ALA A 66 -12.51 -5.60 5.05
N GLN A 67 -12.70 -6.58 5.94
CA GLN A 67 -13.51 -6.43 7.14
C GLN A 67 -12.95 -5.35 8.08
N LEU A 68 -11.65 -5.36 8.35
CA LEU A 68 -11.02 -4.35 9.21
C LEU A 68 -11.15 -2.95 8.59
N SER A 69 -10.98 -2.83 7.28
CA SER A 69 -11.05 -1.54 6.59
C SER A 69 -12.46 -0.92 6.62
N GLN A 70 -13.53 -1.74 6.58
CA GLN A 70 -14.91 -1.26 6.63
C GLN A 70 -15.25 -0.50 7.93
N THR A 71 -14.54 -0.81 9.02
CA THR A 71 -14.80 -0.22 10.33
C THR A 71 -14.11 1.13 10.55
N ILE A 72 -13.12 1.46 9.73
CA ILE A 72 -12.28 2.66 9.88
C ILE A 72 -13.10 3.96 9.84
N PRO A 73 -14.06 4.16 8.92
CA PRO A 73 -14.84 5.40 8.88
C PRO A 73 -15.57 5.69 10.20
N ALA A 74 -16.22 4.68 10.79
CA ALA A 74 -16.94 4.83 12.05
C ALA A 74 -16.01 5.15 13.23
N GLU A 75 -14.82 4.54 13.28
CA GLU A 75 -13.84 4.84 14.34
C GLU A 75 -13.20 6.23 14.16
N VAL A 76 -12.99 6.69 12.92
CA VAL A 76 -12.52 8.05 12.63
C VAL A 76 -13.57 9.09 13.03
N GLU A 77 -14.86 8.83 12.80
CA GLU A 77 -15.93 9.68 13.34
C GLU A 77 -15.90 9.72 14.88
N GLY A 78 -15.59 8.60 15.53
CA GLY A 78 -15.34 8.54 16.97
C GLY A 78 -14.23 9.50 17.41
N ILE A 79 -13.10 9.51 16.70
CA ILE A 79 -11.99 10.43 16.98
C ILE A 79 -12.43 11.89 16.83
N SER A 80 -13.23 12.21 15.80
CA SER A 80 -13.72 13.59 15.60
C SER A 80 -14.57 14.08 16.78
N ARG A 81 -15.15 13.15 17.55
CA ARG A 81 -15.91 13.40 18.78
C ARG A 81 -15.05 13.34 20.05
N GLY A 82 -13.73 13.25 19.93
CA GLY A 82 -12.78 13.17 21.04
C GLY A 82 -12.60 11.78 21.65
N LEU A 83 -13.16 10.73 21.04
CA LEU A 83 -12.99 9.35 21.49
C LEU A 83 -11.79 8.72 20.78
N VAL A 84 -10.64 8.69 21.44
CA VAL A 84 -9.45 8.00 20.94
C VAL A 84 -9.50 6.54 21.40
N SER A 85 -9.90 5.65 20.48
CA SER A 85 -9.90 4.21 20.72
C SER A 85 -8.51 3.63 20.47
N SER A 86 -7.90 2.99 21.47
CA SER A 86 -6.66 2.20 21.30
C SER A 86 -6.83 1.08 20.27
N ASN A 87 -8.07 0.62 20.08
CA ASN A 87 -8.45 -0.39 19.09
C ASN A 87 -8.16 0.08 17.66
N LEU A 88 -8.37 1.37 17.35
CA LEU A 88 -8.14 1.89 16.00
C LEU A 88 -6.68 1.76 15.59
N ASN A 89 -5.76 2.12 16.47
CA ASN A 89 -4.33 2.07 16.18
C ASN A 89 -3.87 0.62 15.91
N GLU A 90 -4.28 -0.33 16.77
CA GLU A 90 -3.98 -1.75 16.57
C GLU A 90 -4.62 -2.31 15.29
N ARG A 91 -5.83 -1.85 14.96
CA ARG A 91 -6.52 -2.22 13.72
C ARG A 91 -5.77 -1.72 12.48
N LEU A 92 -5.33 -0.46 12.49
CA LEU A 92 -4.53 0.13 11.41
C LEU A 92 -3.21 -0.62 11.22
N LYS A 93 -2.49 -0.94 12.31
CA LYS A 93 -1.27 -1.78 12.24
C LYS A 93 -1.55 -3.15 11.62
N ARG A 94 -2.70 -3.74 11.91
CA ARG A 94 -3.08 -5.03 11.35
C ARG A 94 -3.41 -4.94 9.86
N ILE A 95 -4.11 -3.89 9.43
CA ILE A 95 -4.33 -3.58 8.00
C ILE A 95 -2.98 -3.40 7.27
N GLU A 96 -2.03 -2.68 7.86
CA GLU A 96 -0.69 -2.50 7.29
C GLU A 96 0.01 -3.84 7.07
N LYS A 97 0.01 -4.72 8.08
CA LYS A 97 0.63 -6.05 7.98
C LYS A 97 -0.03 -6.90 6.89
N LEU A 98 -1.35 -6.94 6.84
CA LEU A 98 -2.09 -7.72 5.84
C LEU A 98 -1.84 -7.19 4.42
N SER A 99 -1.91 -5.87 4.21
CA SER A 99 -1.67 -5.26 2.91
C SER A 99 -0.25 -5.53 2.39
N LYS A 100 0.75 -5.45 3.27
CA LYS A 100 2.14 -5.80 2.94
C LYS A 100 2.27 -7.27 2.54
N LYS A 101 1.70 -8.19 3.33
CA LYS A 101 1.75 -9.64 3.04
C LYS A 101 1.13 -9.96 1.68
N LEU A 102 -0.03 -9.35 1.36
CA LEU A 102 -0.71 -9.54 0.08
C LEU A 102 0.11 -8.99 -1.08
N ARG A 103 0.66 -7.77 -0.97
CA ARG A 103 1.52 -7.19 -2.00
C ARG A 103 2.75 -8.06 -2.25
N ASP A 104 3.44 -8.46 -1.18
CA ASP A 104 4.64 -9.30 -1.29
C ASP A 104 4.30 -10.67 -1.91
N ALA A 105 3.07 -11.17 -1.76
CA ALA A 105 2.60 -12.38 -2.44
C ALA A 105 2.34 -12.16 -3.93
N VAL A 106 1.73 -11.04 -4.31
CA VAL A 106 1.52 -10.66 -5.73
C VAL A 106 2.85 -10.48 -6.44
N GLU A 107 3.82 -9.77 -5.84
CA GLU A 107 5.16 -9.57 -6.40
C GLU A 107 5.90 -10.89 -6.62
N ARG A 108 5.73 -11.87 -5.71
CA ARG A 108 6.33 -13.20 -5.85
C ARG A 108 5.63 -14.06 -6.89
N SER A 109 4.31 -13.91 -7.06
CA SER A 109 3.55 -14.61 -8.10
C SER A 109 3.85 -14.11 -9.52
N SER A 110 4.38 -12.90 -9.65
CA SER A 110 4.68 -12.28 -10.95
C SER A 110 6.10 -12.57 -11.46
N ARG A 111 6.93 -13.27 -10.69
CA ARG A 111 8.28 -13.69 -11.08
C ARG A 111 8.25 -15.08 -11.69
#